data_AF-A0A343K012-F1
#
_entry.id   AF-A0A343K012-F1
#
_cell.length_a   1.000
_cell.length_b   1.000
_cell.length_c   1.000
_cell.angle_alpha   90.00
_cell.angle_beta   90.00
_cell.angle_gamma   90.00
#
_symmetry.space_group_name_H-M   'P 1'
#
loop_
_entity.id
_entity.type
_entity.pdbx_description
1 polymer ?
#
loop_
_entity_poly.entity_id
_entity_poly.type
_entity_poly.pdbx_seq_one_letter_code
_entity_poly.pdbx_strand_id
1 'polypeptide(L)'
;MKGAAPLPLVAFSDPSSIGLCKPMSDADIGGYSETDLDFVPASDASPPHARFHGHISIQLPQNLPHIQRTGFAGWRTYDRPPTLFGKSLFDLDPYKYLALRVKSDGRKYFVNVQTESVVPTDLHQHRLYARKPGDWETVLIKMSEFVRTNHGIPVEPQREMMRQRVRSVGISLTDRVPGPYELCIAKIWATNGLSESEVEEDARIDEISKEPALGSGEADKQRTL
;
A
#
# COMPACT_ATOMS: atom_id res chain seq x y z
N MET A 1 -16.13 24.99 -12.74
CA MET A 1 -14.82 24.48 -13.18
C MET A 1 -14.91 22.96 -13.22
N LYS A 2 -14.59 22.32 -14.36
CA LYS A 2 -14.37 20.85 -14.37
C LYS A 2 -13.17 20.59 -13.46
N GLY A 3 -13.33 19.72 -12.45
CA GLY A 3 -12.24 19.36 -11.54
C GLY A 3 -11.07 18.70 -12.30
N ALA A 4 -9.88 18.70 -11.72
CA ALA A 4 -8.74 17.97 -12.26
C ALA A 4 -9.10 16.48 -12.45
N ALA A 5 -8.78 15.91 -13.61
CA ALA A 5 -8.96 14.49 -13.87
C ALA A 5 -8.09 13.67 -12.89
N PRO A 6 -8.53 12.47 -12.46
CA PRO A 6 -7.73 11.62 -11.57
C PRO A 6 -6.31 11.41 -12.09
N LEU A 7 -5.32 11.48 -11.19
CA LEU A 7 -3.90 11.33 -11.53
C LEU A 7 -3.40 9.97 -11.02
N PRO A 8 -3.08 9.01 -11.90
CA PRO A 8 -2.47 7.75 -11.49
C PRO A 8 -1.05 7.98 -10.94
N LEU A 9 -0.75 7.39 -9.78
CA LEU A 9 0.61 7.38 -9.22
C LEU A 9 1.29 6.02 -9.47
N VAL A 10 0.56 4.93 -9.26
CA VAL A 10 0.95 3.57 -9.66
C VAL A 10 -0.30 2.74 -9.92
N ALA A 11 -0.26 1.92 -10.96
CA ALA A 11 -1.27 0.90 -11.25
C ALA A 11 -0.54 -0.41 -11.58
N PHE A 12 -0.99 -1.51 -11.01
CA PHE A 12 -0.41 -2.82 -11.21
C PHE A 12 -1.21 -3.58 -12.26
N SER A 13 -1.13 -3.11 -13.50
CA SER A 13 -1.89 -3.66 -14.63
C SER A 13 -1.22 -4.86 -15.30
N ASP A 14 0.09 -4.98 -15.14
CA ASP A 14 0.91 -5.98 -15.83
C ASP A 14 2.19 -6.30 -15.01
N PRO A 15 2.90 -7.41 -15.31
CA PRO A 15 4.07 -7.83 -14.54
C PRO A 15 5.19 -6.79 -14.45
N SER A 16 5.36 -5.92 -15.45
CA SER A 16 6.44 -4.91 -15.45
C SER A 16 6.21 -3.82 -14.40
N SER A 17 4.97 -3.63 -13.95
CA SER A 17 4.59 -2.65 -12.93
C SER A 17 5.30 -2.89 -11.59
N ILE A 18 5.67 -4.14 -11.28
CA ILE A 18 6.42 -4.49 -10.06
C ILE A 18 7.83 -3.89 -10.09
N GLY A 19 8.44 -3.81 -11.28
CA GLY A 19 9.76 -3.20 -11.47
C GLY A 19 9.81 -1.71 -11.17
N LEU A 20 8.65 -1.05 -11.01
CA LEU A 20 8.54 0.34 -10.56
C LEU A 20 8.71 0.48 -9.05
N CYS A 21 8.74 -0.62 -8.31
CA CYS A 21 8.73 -0.64 -6.86
C CYS A 21 10.05 -1.19 -6.29
N LYS A 22 10.40 -0.70 -5.10
CA LYS A 22 11.51 -1.17 -4.28
C LYS A 22 10.97 -1.76 -2.99
N PRO A 23 10.89 -3.11 -2.85
CA PRO A 23 10.66 -3.78 -1.58
C PRO A 23 11.80 -3.51 -0.59
N MET A 24 11.49 -3.50 0.70
CA MET A 24 12.43 -3.22 1.78
C MET A 24 11.89 -3.77 3.11
N SER A 25 12.77 -4.35 3.93
CA SER A 25 12.43 -4.85 5.27
C SER A 25 13.57 -4.57 6.24
N ASP A 26 13.37 -4.92 7.51
CA ASP A 26 14.47 -4.86 8.48
C ASP A 26 15.65 -5.77 8.14
N ALA A 27 15.51 -6.72 7.20
CA ALA A 27 16.63 -7.52 6.70
C ALA A 27 17.74 -6.64 6.09
N ASP A 28 17.40 -5.47 5.54
CA ASP A 28 18.36 -4.49 5.01
C ASP A 28 19.33 -3.97 6.08
N ILE A 29 18.95 -4.06 7.36
CA ILE A 29 19.78 -3.69 8.49
C ILE A 29 20.17 -4.91 9.33
N GLY A 30 19.87 -6.14 8.90
CA GLY A 30 20.22 -7.38 9.63
C GLY A 30 19.11 -7.95 10.51
N GLY A 31 17.88 -7.46 10.37
CA GLY A 31 16.67 -8.11 10.89
C GLY A 31 16.31 -9.40 10.13
N TYR A 32 15.16 -9.97 10.48
CA TYR A 32 14.71 -11.27 9.98
C TYR A 32 13.30 -11.24 9.41
N SER A 33 12.77 -10.07 9.07
CA SER A 33 11.48 -9.94 8.39
C SER A 33 11.66 -10.17 6.88
N GLU A 34 10.74 -10.92 6.31
CA GLU A 34 10.67 -11.23 4.88
C GLU A 34 9.73 -10.26 4.17
N THR A 35 10.04 -9.91 2.93
CA THR A 35 9.22 -9.04 2.11
C THR A 35 9.26 -9.44 0.65
N ASP A 36 8.07 -9.62 0.08
CA ASP A 36 7.88 -9.95 -1.33
C ASP A 36 6.82 -9.04 -1.94
N LEU A 37 6.96 -8.80 -3.24
CA LEU A 37 6.03 -8.00 -4.03
C LEU A 37 5.85 -8.66 -5.40
N ASP A 38 4.78 -9.42 -5.55
CA ASP A 38 4.52 -10.20 -6.75
C ASP A 38 3.37 -9.63 -7.56
N PHE A 39 3.43 -9.76 -8.89
CA PHE A 39 2.30 -9.46 -9.75
C PHE A 39 1.32 -10.64 -9.77
N VAL A 40 0.04 -10.34 -9.61
CA VAL A 40 -1.06 -11.30 -9.76
C VAL A 40 -1.95 -10.82 -10.92
N PRO A 41 -2.15 -11.64 -11.97
CA PRO A 41 -3.00 -11.27 -13.10
C PRO A 41 -4.46 -11.18 -12.68
N ALA A 42 -5.26 -10.50 -13.51
CA ALA A 42 -6.70 -10.41 -13.32
C ALA A 42 -7.34 -11.81 -13.33
N SER A 43 -8.38 -11.99 -12.52
CA SER A 43 -9.26 -13.15 -12.52
C SER A 43 -10.71 -12.69 -12.36
N ASP A 44 -11.67 -13.60 -12.46
CA ASP A 44 -13.08 -13.29 -12.23
C ASP A 44 -13.35 -12.74 -10.82
N ALA A 45 -12.48 -13.06 -9.85
CA ALA A 45 -12.62 -12.66 -8.45
C ALA A 45 -11.75 -11.46 -8.04
N SER A 46 -10.79 -11.03 -8.86
CA SER A 46 -9.86 -9.96 -8.49
C SER A 46 -9.30 -9.19 -9.68
N PRO A 47 -9.13 -7.86 -9.55
CA PRO A 47 -8.39 -7.08 -10.54
C PRO A 47 -6.92 -7.53 -10.62
N PRO A 48 -6.17 -7.18 -11.67
CA PRO A 48 -4.72 -7.35 -11.65
C PRO A 48 -4.15 -6.48 -10.54
N HIS A 49 -3.17 -7.01 -9.80
CA HIS A 49 -2.68 -6.35 -8.60
C HIS A 49 -1.25 -6.75 -8.24
N ALA A 50 -0.62 -5.96 -7.38
CA ALA A 50 0.53 -6.37 -6.62
C ALA A 50 0.10 -7.04 -5.32
N ARG A 51 0.69 -8.19 -5.01
CA ARG A 51 0.58 -8.89 -3.73
C ARG A 51 1.80 -8.54 -2.89
N PHE A 52 1.62 -7.71 -1.88
CA PHE A 52 2.64 -7.39 -0.89
C PHE A 52 2.49 -8.35 0.30
N HIS A 53 3.43 -9.28 0.46
CA HIS A 53 3.35 -10.34 1.47
C HIS A 53 4.72 -10.68 2.06
N GLY A 54 4.72 -11.49 3.11
CA GLY A 54 5.93 -11.92 3.81
C GLY A 54 5.65 -12.30 5.25
N HIS A 55 6.70 -12.34 6.07
CA HIS A 55 6.63 -12.69 7.49
C HIS A 55 7.37 -11.64 8.34
N ILE A 56 6.70 -11.07 9.34
CA ILE A 56 7.34 -10.15 10.29
C ILE A 56 8.06 -10.95 11.38
N SER A 57 9.31 -10.56 11.66
CA SER A 57 10.07 -11.00 12.82
C SER A 57 10.51 -9.80 13.66
N ILE A 58 10.35 -9.90 14.98
CA ILE A 58 10.84 -8.90 15.94
C ILE A 58 12.15 -9.33 16.62
N GLN A 59 12.75 -10.43 16.15
CA GLN A 59 14.03 -10.89 16.66
C GLN A 59 15.11 -9.85 16.37
N LEU A 60 15.94 -9.55 17.36
CA LEU A 60 17.09 -8.69 17.20
C LEU A 60 18.30 -9.52 16.74
N PRO A 61 19.13 -8.99 15.83
CA PRO A 61 20.37 -9.65 15.42
C PRO A 61 21.34 -9.79 16.58
N GLN A 62 21.82 -11.01 16.84
CA GLN A 62 22.71 -11.30 17.96
C GLN A 62 24.06 -10.58 17.86
N ASN A 63 24.54 -10.36 16.64
CA ASN A 63 25.89 -9.83 16.37
C ASN A 63 25.91 -8.31 16.12
N LEU A 64 24.77 -7.62 16.23
CA LEU A 64 24.65 -6.19 15.91
C LEU A 64 23.92 -5.44 17.05
N PRO A 65 24.59 -5.19 18.19
CA PRO A 65 23.95 -4.65 19.40
C PRO A 65 23.45 -3.20 19.26
N HIS A 66 23.88 -2.48 18.22
CA HIS A 66 23.37 -1.14 17.91
C HIS A 66 21.95 -1.16 17.33
N ILE A 67 21.44 -2.33 16.92
CA ILE A 67 20.09 -2.51 16.40
C ILE A 67 19.16 -2.83 17.55
N GLN A 68 18.35 -1.84 17.92
CA GLN A 68 17.41 -1.94 19.05
C GLN A 68 15.96 -2.17 18.60
N ARG A 69 15.69 -2.09 17.29
CA ARG A 69 14.33 -2.20 16.75
C ARG A 69 14.31 -2.87 15.37
N THR A 70 13.57 -3.96 15.29
CA THR A 70 13.19 -4.70 14.07
C THR A 70 11.67 -4.89 14.05
N GLY A 71 11.16 -5.58 13.03
CA GLY A 71 9.76 -5.88 12.78
C GLY A 71 9.11 -4.94 11.77
N PHE A 72 9.75 -4.70 10.62
CA PHE A 72 9.12 -3.94 9.54
C PHE A 72 9.34 -4.56 8.16
N ALA A 73 8.36 -4.33 7.30
CA ALA A 73 8.42 -4.57 5.86
C ALA A 73 7.68 -3.47 5.11
N GLY A 74 7.99 -3.27 3.84
CA GLY A 74 7.34 -2.27 3.03
C GLY A 74 7.87 -2.23 1.61
N TRP A 75 7.30 -1.32 0.84
CA TRP A 75 7.80 -0.99 -0.48
C TRP A 75 7.48 0.47 -0.78
N ARG A 76 8.19 1.04 -1.75
CA ARG A 76 7.84 2.33 -2.35
C ARG A 76 8.11 2.31 -3.84
N THR A 77 7.47 3.20 -4.59
CA THR A 77 7.84 3.44 -5.98
C THR A 77 9.25 4.03 -6.05
N TYR A 78 10.00 3.69 -7.10
CA TYR A 78 11.19 4.45 -7.47
C TYR A 78 10.81 5.89 -7.81
N ASP A 79 11.79 6.78 -7.65
CA ASP A 79 11.67 8.13 -8.16
C ASP A 79 11.48 8.08 -9.68
N ARG A 80 10.60 8.93 -10.21
CA ARG A 80 10.38 8.99 -11.65
C ARG A 80 11.68 9.43 -12.35
N PRO A 81 12.02 8.86 -13.52
CA PRO A 81 13.17 9.29 -14.29
C PRO A 81 13.13 10.81 -14.54
N PRO A 82 14.27 11.51 -14.45
CA PRO A 82 14.32 12.94 -14.74
C PRO A 82 13.96 13.21 -16.20
N THR A 83 13.41 14.40 -16.44
CA THR A 83 13.15 14.94 -17.78
C THR A 83 14.23 15.94 -18.16
N LEU A 84 14.20 16.44 -19.40
CA LEU A 84 15.08 17.55 -19.84
C LEU A 84 14.87 18.84 -19.02
N PHE A 85 13.76 18.94 -18.28
CA PHE A 85 13.42 20.09 -17.43
C PHE A 85 13.68 19.82 -15.93
N GLY A 86 14.39 18.74 -15.59
CA GLY A 86 14.76 18.40 -14.22
C GLY A 86 13.98 17.21 -13.65
N LYS A 87 13.85 17.14 -12.33
CA LYS A 87 13.22 16.00 -11.64
C LYS A 87 11.75 15.86 -12.05
N SER A 88 11.33 14.62 -12.30
CA SER A 88 9.93 14.29 -12.53
C SER A 88 9.25 14.04 -11.19
N LEU A 89 8.38 14.97 -10.78
CA LEU A 89 7.65 14.93 -9.52
C LEU A 89 6.15 14.92 -9.80
N PHE A 90 5.37 14.36 -8.88
CA PHE A 90 3.92 14.48 -8.93
C PHE A 90 3.48 15.78 -8.27
N ASP A 91 2.56 16.49 -8.94
CA ASP A 91 1.83 17.61 -8.37
C ASP A 91 0.46 17.12 -7.88
N LEU A 92 0.34 16.96 -6.58
CA LEU A 92 -0.87 16.51 -5.90
C LEU A 92 -1.69 17.68 -5.31
N ASP A 93 -1.26 18.93 -5.48
CA ASP A 93 -1.95 20.11 -4.96
C ASP A 93 -3.41 20.24 -5.44
N PRO A 94 -3.74 19.92 -6.72
CA PRO A 94 -5.12 19.98 -7.21
C PRO A 94 -6.08 18.92 -6.63
N TYR A 95 -5.60 18.00 -5.80
CA TYR A 95 -6.33 16.82 -5.36
C TYR A 95 -6.58 16.79 -3.86
N LYS A 96 -7.82 16.49 -3.48
CA LYS A 96 -8.23 16.37 -2.06
C LYS A 96 -7.79 15.05 -1.43
N TYR A 97 -7.78 13.98 -2.21
CA TYR A 97 -7.61 12.63 -1.70
C TYR A 97 -6.49 11.87 -2.41
N LEU A 98 -5.81 11.02 -1.64
CA LEU A 98 -5.09 9.88 -2.17
C LEU A 98 -6.00 8.66 -2.04
N ALA A 99 -6.24 7.99 -3.15
CA ALA A 99 -7.11 6.82 -3.25
C ALA A 99 -6.29 5.56 -3.47
N LEU A 100 -6.71 4.46 -2.85
CA LEU A 100 -6.09 3.14 -2.98
C LEU A 100 -7.18 2.09 -3.18
N ARG A 101 -7.00 1.21 -4.17
CA ARG A 101 -7.83 0.02 -4.37
C ARG A 101 -7.09 -1.18 -3.81
N VAL A 102 -7.58 -1.73 -2.71
CA VAL A 102 -6.83 -2.69 -1.88
C VAL A 102 -7.72 -3.82 -1.36
N LYS A 103 -7.10 -4.95 -1.04
CA LYS A 103 -7.66 -6.01 -0.20
C LYS A 103 -6.65 -6.31 0.91
N SER A 104 -7.07 -6.17 2.16
CA SER A 104 -6.19 -6.26 3.34
C SER A 104 -6.50 -7.48 4.19
N ASP A 105 -5.47 -8.10 4.77
CA ASP A 105 -5.59 -9.12 5.81
C ASP A 105 -6.01 -8.60 7.20
N GLY A 106 -6.21 -7.28 7.35
CA GLY A 106 -6.58 -6.64 8.62
C GLY A 106 -5.40 -6.15 9.47
N ARG A 107 -4.15 -6.32 9.02
CA ARG A 107 -2.97 -5.74 9.69
C ARG A 107 -2.90 -4.22 9.56
N LYS A 108 -2.04 -3.61 10.38
CA LYS A 108 -1.92 -2.15 10.49
C LYS A 108 -0.92 -1.60 9.48
N TYR A 109 -1.31 -1.56 8.21
CA TYR A 109 -0.52 -0.93 7.16
C TYR A 109 -0.56 0.59 7.25
N PHE A 110 0.49 1.22 6.72
CA PHE A 110 0.59 2.67 6.54
C PHE A 110 0.83 2.98 5.08
N VAL A 111 0.12 3.99 4.58
CA VAL A 111 0.38 4.62 3.29
C VAL A 111 1.40 5.72 3.50
N ASN A 112 2.44 5.70 2.69
CA ASN A 112 3.60 6.58 2.79
C ASN A 112 3.70 7.46 1.56
N VAL A 113 3.94 8.76 1.76
CA VAL A 113 4.20 9.73 0.69
C VAL A 113 5.52 10.42 1.00
N GLN A 114 6.48 10.31 0.07
CA GLN A 114 7.75 11.02 0.18
C GLN A 114 7.72 12.25 -0.73
N THR A 115 7.98 13.43 -0.16
CA THR A 115 8.13 14.68 -0.91
C THR A 115 9.59 15.08 -0.99
N GLU A 116 9.90 16.09 -1.82
CA GLU A 116 11.12 16.87 -1.55
C GLU A 116 11.01 17.50 -0.16
N SER A 117 12.05 17.32 0.66
CA SER A 117 12.19 17.91 1.99
C SER A 117 13.67 18.21 2.22
N VAL A 118 13.94 19.17 3.11
CA VAL A 118 15.29 19.48 3.59
C VAL A 118 15.89 18.25 4.28
N VAL A 119 15.06 17.48 4.98
CA VAL A 119 15.45 16.23 5.63
C VAL A 119 15.00 15.08 4.73
N PRO A 120 15.91 14.37 4.04
CA PRO A 120 15.54 13.35 3.06
C PRO A 120 14.77 12.15 3.64
N THR A 121 14.91 11.93 4.96
CA THR A 121 14.25 10.86 5.71
C THR A 121 12.85 11.23 6.19
N ASP A 122 12.39 12.47 5.95
CA ASP A 122 11.02 12.85 6.22
C ASP A 122 10.06 12.08 5.32
N LEU A 123 9.02 11.54 5.96
CA LEU A 123 7.98 10.76 5.32
C LEU A 123 6.62 11.24 5.83
N HIS A 124 5.65 11.37 4.95
CA HIS A 124 4.28 11.66 5.33
C HIS A 124 3.52 10.35 5.37
N GLN A 125 2.97 10.00 6.53
CA GLN A 125 2.34 8.70 6.77
C GLN A 125 0.89 8.86 7.19
N HIS A 126 0.04 7.95 6.71
CA HIS A 126 -1.31 7.78 7.21
C HIS A 126 -1.61 6.29 7.37
N ARG A 127 -2.32 5.93 8.44
CA ARG A 127 -2.73 4.53 8.63
C ARG A 127 -3.76 4.14 7.58
N LEU A 128 -3.57 3.00 6.93
CA LEU A 128 -4.56 2.44 6.02
C LEU A 128 -5.68 1.81 6.86
N TYR A 129 -6.87 2.41 6.83
CA TYR A 129 -8.05 1.87 7.49
C TYR A 129 -8.87 1.06 6.48
N ALA A 130 -8.63 -0.25 6.42
CA ALA A 130 -9.50 -1.18 5.72
C ALA A 130 -10.78 -1.38 6.56
N ARG A 131 -11.94 -1.15 5.94
CA ARG A 131 -13.27 -1.38 6.52
C ARG A 131 -13.72 -2.82 6.33
N LYS A 132 -13.21 -3.51 5.30
CA LYS A 132 -13.60 -4.88 4.94
C LYS A 132 -12.36 -5.76 4.73
N PRO A 133 -11.65 -6.15 5.81
CA PRO A 133 -10.55 -7.10 5.69
C PRO A 133 -11.01 -8.39 4.99
N GLY A 134 -10.25 -8.87 4.03
CA GLY A 134 -10.58 -10.02 3.18
C GLY A 134 -11.22 -9.66 1.83
N ASP A 135 -11.81 -8.47 1.71
CA ASP A 135 -12.50 -8.01 0.50
C ASP A 135 -11.78 -6.82 -0.17
N TRP A 136 -12.06 -6.63 -1.45
CA TRP A 136 -11.56 -5.49 -2.20
C TRP A 136 -12.39 -4.24 -1.90
N GLU A 137 -11.73 -3.15 -1.51
CA GLU A 137 -12.37 -1.85 -1.32
C GLU A 137 -11.52 -0.69 -1.84
N THR A 138 -12.17 0.43 -2.11
CA THR A 138 -11.49 1.70 -2.35
C THR A 138 -11.43 2.52 -1.07
N VAL A 139 -10.22 2.87 -0.64
CA VAL A 139 -9.95 3.74 0.51
C VAL A 139 -9.56 5.13 0.02
N LEU A 140 -10.23 6.17 0.53
CA LEU A 140 -9.89 7.58 0.31
C LEU A 140 -9.25 8.16 1.58
N ILE A 141 -8.05 8.72 1.45
CA ILE A 141 -7.34 9.39 2.53
C ILE A 141 -7.20 10.86 2.17
N LYS A 142 -7.59 11.78 3.06
CA LYS A 142 -7.38 13.21 2.78
C LYS A 142 -5.89 13.53 2.81
N MET A 143 -5.42 14.31 1.86
CA MET A 143 -4.01 14.74 1.83
C MET A 143 -3.60 15.47 3.12
N SER A 144 -4.53 16.19 3.75
CA SER A 144 -4.31 16.91 5.02
C SER A 144 -4.22 16.02 6.26
N GLU A 145 -4.57 14.73 6.16
CA GLU A 145 -4.55 13.80 7.29
C GLU A 145 -3.19 13.09 7.43
N PHE A 146 -2.31 13.19 6.42
CA PHE A 146 -0.97 12.63 6.51
C PHE A 146 -0.11 13.38 7.53
N VAL A 147 0.54 12.61 8.41
CA VAL A 147 1.40 13.13 9.47
C VAL A 147 2.86 12.98 9.06
N ARG A 148 3.66 14.03 9.25
CA ARG A 148 5.10 13.98 8.98
C ARG A 148 5.82 13.22 10.08
N THR A 149 6.59 12.22 9.68
CA THR A 149 7.41 11.38 10.54
C THR A 149 8.85 11.34 10.03
N ASN A 150 9.76 10.97 10.93
CA ASN A 150 11.15 10.69 10.63
C ASN A 150 11.52 9.40 11.36
N HIS A 151 12.00 8.38 10.62
CA HIS A 151 12.18 7.02 11.15
C HIS A 151 10.95 6.47 11.90
N GLY A 152 9.74 6.82 11.43
CA GLY A 152 8.47 6.40 12.03
C GLY A 152 8.06 7.14 13.32
N ILE A 153 8.81 8.19 13.71
CA ILE A 153 8.50 9.04 14.85
C ILE A 153 7.89 10.36 14.33
N PRO A 154 6.71 10.79 14.81
CA PRO A 154 6.14 12.08 14.46
C PRO A 154 7.11 13.23 14.77
N VAL A 155 7.28 14.15 13.82
CA VAL A 155 8.21 15.29 13.95
C VAL A 155 7.46 16.60 14.09
N GLU A 156 7.74 17.34 15.16
CA GLU A 156 7.29 18.72 15.33
C GLU A 156 8.32 19.71 14.78
N PRO A 157 7.89 20.85 14.19
CA PRO A 157 6.51 21.22 13.92
C PRO A 157 5.91 20.40 12.78
N GLN A 158 4.64 20.00 12.89
CA GLN A 158 3.90 19.48 11.72
C GLN A 158 3.78 20.60 10.68
N ARG A 159 4.51 20.46 9.57
CA ARG A 159 4.36 21.31 8.39
C ARG A 159 3.45 20.61 7.41
N GLU A 160 2.71 21.40 6.63
CA GLU A 160 1.92 20.83 5.54
C GLU A 160 2.83 20.11 4.54
N MET A 161 2.37 18.95 4.07
CA MET A 161 3.04 18.16 3.04
C MET A 161 3.21 19.00 1.77
N MET A 162 4.43 19.00 1.18
CA MET A 162 4.70 19.72 -0.06
C MET A 162 4.13 18.99 -1.28
N ARG A 163 2.81 19.13 -1.48
CA ARG A 163 2.02 18.34 -2.45
C ARG A 163 2.46 18.51 -3.89
N GLN A 164 3.07 19.65 -4.25
CA GLN A 164 3.57 19.94 -5.60
C GLN A 164 4.85 19.16 -5.95
N ARG A 165 5.50 18.56 -4.95
CA ARG A 165 6.84 17.97 -5.08
C ARG A 165 6.91 16.55 -4.53
N VAL A 166 5.90 15.74 -4.86
CA VAL A 166 5.84 14.33 -4.44
C VAL A 166 6.76 13.47 -5.30
N ARG A 167 7.63 12.69 -4.65
CA ARG A 167 8.63 11.83 -5.29
C ARG A 167 8.14 10.39 -5.44
N SER A 168 7.57 9.84 -4.38
CA SER A 168 7.15 8.44 -4.34
C SER A 168 5.98 8.21 -3.39
N VAL A 169 5.28 7.11 -3.63
CA VAL A 169 4.29 6.52 -2.72
C VAL A 169 4.70 5.12 -2.35
N GLY A 170 4.23 4.63 -1.21
CA GLY A 170 4.55 3.28 -0.76
C GLY A 170 3.65 2.80 0.36
N ILE A 171 3.86 1.55 0.75
CA ILE A 171 3.19 0.92 1.88
C ILE A 171 4.25 0.44 2.87
N SER A 172 3.96 0.55 4.15
CA SER A 172 4.77 -0.09 5.20
C SER A 172 3.91 -0.78 6.23
N LEU A 173 4.40 -1.92 6.73
CA LEU A 173 3.92 -2.60 7.92
C LEU A 173 4.95 -2.40 9.03
N THR A 174 4.55 -1.74 10.12
CA THR A 174 5.42 -1.44 11.27
C THR A 174 4.74 -1.79 12.60
N ASP A 175 3.75 -2.69 12.55
CA ASP A 175 2.95 -3.09 13.71
C ASP A 175 3.73 -3.92 14.74
N ARG A 176 4.90 -4.45 14.35
CA ARG A 176 5.76 -5.32 15.15
C ARG A 176 5.00 -6.53 15.71
N VAL A 177 4.01 -7.03 14.97
CA VAL A 177 3.30 -8.26 15.30
C VAL A 177 3.93 -9.39 14.47
N PRO A 178 4.65 -10.33 15.10
CA PRO A 178 5.24 -11.44 14.37
C PRO A 178 4.18 -12.24 13.59
N GLY A 179 4.57 -12.82 12.47
CA GLY A 179 3.67 -13.66 11.67
C GLY A 179 3.51 -13.22 10.22
N PRO A 180 2.72 -13.97 9.44
CA PRO A 180 2.49 -13.69 8.03
C PRO A 180 1.64 -12.43 7.85
N TYR A 181 1.89 -11.70 6.77
CA TYR A 181 1.07 -10.57 6.37
C TYR A 181 0.76 -10.60 4.87
N GLU A 182 -0.37 -10.01 4.48
CA GLU A 182 -0.76 -9.84 3.08
C GLU A 182 -1.60 -8.58 2.84
N LEU A 183 -1.17 -7.78 1.88
CA LEU A 183 -1.95 -6.68 1.31
C LEU A 183 -1.91 -6.78 -0.21
N CYS A 184 -3.07 -6.87 -0.84
CA CYS A 184 -3.21 -6.78 -2.28
C CYS A 184 -3.51 -5.33 -2.67
N ILE A 185 -2.82 -4.79 -3.67
CA ILE A 185 -2.95 -3.41 -4.15
C ILE A 185 -3.13 -3.41 -5.67
N ALA A 186 -4.25 -2.92 -6.17
CA ALA A 186 -4.49 -2.80 -7.60
C ALA A 186 -3.94 -1.48 -8.17
N LYS A 187 -4.23 -0.35 -7.49
CA LYS A 187 -3.77 0.98 -7.91
C LYS A 187 -3.77 1.99 -6.76
N ILE A 188 -2.94 3.02 -6.90
CA ILE A 188 -2.88 4.23 -6.06
C ILE A 188 -2.96 5.45 -6.98
N TRP A 189 -3.88 6.37 -6.71
CA TRP A 189 -4.10 7.57 -7.53
C TRP A 189 -4.56 8.76 -6.70
N ALA A 190 -4.34 9.97 -7.19
CA ALA A 190 -4.87 11.19 -6.59
C ALA A 190 -6.20 11.56 -7.24
N THR A 191 -7.19 11.97 -6.44
CA THR A 191 -8.54 12.28 -6.92
C THR A 191 -9.25 13.32 -6.05
N ASN A 192 -10.35 13.86 -6.58
CA ASN A 192 -11.28 14.75 -5.89
C ASN A 192 -12.60 14.08 -5.48
N GLY A 193 -12.74 12.79 -5.78
CA GLY A 193 -13.90 11.93 -5.49
C GLY A 193 -13.80 10.61 -6.27
N LEU A 194 -14.69 9.67 -6.02
CA LEU A 194 -14.81 8.47 -6.87
C LEU A 194 -15.68 8.78 -8.09
N SER A 195 -15.37 8.18 -9.23
CA SER A 195 -16.29 8.19 -10.38
C SER A 195 -17.49 7.27 -10.11
N GLU A 196 -18.58 7.44 -10.87
CA GLU A 196 -19.75 6.53 -10.81
C GLU A 196 -19.32 5.07 -11.01
N SER A 197 -18.45 4.81 -11.99
CA SER A 197 -17.91 3.46 -12.24
C SER A 197 -17.12 2.88 -11.07
N GLU A 198 -16.38 3.69 -10.32
CA GLU A 198 -15.60 3.25 -9.14
C GLU A 198 -16.54 2.97 -7.96
N VAL A 199 -17.59 3.78 -7.80
CA VAL A 199 -18.63 3.54 -6.79
C VAL A 199 -19.39 2.25 -7.10
N GLU A 200 -19.75 2.03 -8.36
CA GLU A 200 -20.42 0.80 -8.79
C GLU A 200 -19.53 -0.43 -8.65
N GLU A 201 -18.23 -0.33 -8.95
CA GLU A 201 -17.29 -1.45 -8.79
C GLU A 201 -17.13 -1.84 -7.31
N ASP A 202 -17.01 -0.87 -6.41
CA ASP A 202 -17.02 -1.10 -4.97
C ASP A 202 -18.34 -1.75 -4.52
N ALA A 203 -19.50 -1.28 -5.03
CA ALA A 203 -20.81 -1.83 -4.69
C ALA A 203 -21.02 -3.26 -5.22
N ARG A 204 -20.62 -3.56 -6.46
CA ARG A 204 -20.72 -4.91 -7.03
C ARG A 204 -19.92 -5.94 -6.24
N ILE A 205 -18.71 -5.56 -5.79
CA ILE A 205 -17.90 -6.45 -4.96
C ILE A 205 -18.49 -6.64 -3.57
N ASP A 206 -19.17 -5.63 -3.03
CA ASP A 206 -19.94 -5.77 -1.78
C ASP A 206 -21.13 -6.73 -1.91
N GLU A 207 -21.69 -6.89 -3.11
CA GLU A 207 -22.75 -7.86 -3.39
C GLU A 207 -22.18 -9.27 -3.52
N ILE A 208 -21.11 -9.45 -4.31
CA ILE A 208 -20.44 -10.75 -4.50
C ILE A 208 -19.91 -11.30 -3.17
N SER A 209 -19.31 -10.46 -2.32
CA SER A 209 -18.80 -10.88 -1.00
C SER A 209 -19.91 -11.28 -0.01
N LYS A 210 -21.16 -10.86 -0.22
CA LYS A 210 -22.32 -11.24 0.60
C LYS A 210 -22.99 -12.53 0.12
N GLU A 211 -22.75 -12.97 -1.10
CA GLU A 211 -23.26 -14.26 -1.57
C GLU A 211 -22.52 -15.40 -0.84
N PRO A 212 -23.25 -16.32 -0.17
CA PRO A 212 -22.60 -17.43 0.50
C PRO A 212 -21.89 -18.31 -0.53
N ALA A 213 -20.61 -18.61 -0.30
CA ALA A 213 -19.85 -19.54 -1.13
C ALA A 213 -20.57 -20.90 -1.17
N LEU A 214 -21.22 -21.22 -2.30
CA LEU A 214 -21.90 -22.49 -2.49
C LEU A 214 -20.86 -23.64 -2.55
N GLY A 215 -20.76 -24.40 -1.45
CA GLY A 215 -20.55 -25.84 -1.41
C GLY A 215 -19.26 -26.44 -1.98
N SER A 216 -18.27 -26.66 -1.12
CA SER A 216 -17.33 -27.79 -1.25
C SER A 216 -17.40 -28.69 -0.01
N GLY A 217 -18.48 -29.48 0.07
CA GLY A 217 -18.67 -30.49 1.10
C GLY A 217 -19.54 -31.63 0.58
N GLU A 218 -19.08 -32.86 0.84
CA GLU A 218 -19.72 -34.16 0.61
C GLU A 218 -19.51 -34.84 -0.74
N ALA A 219 -18.34 -35.48 -0.87
CA ALA A 219 -18.22 -36.74 -1.59
C ALA A 219 -17.17 -37.63 -0.90
N ASP A 220 -17.46 -38.13 0.30
CA ASP A 220 -16.81 -39.35 0.77
C ASP A 220 -17.60 -40.09 1.85
N LYS A 221 -18.63 -40.83 1.45
CA LYS A 221 -19.15 -41.99 2.19
C LYS A 221 -19.77 -42.99 1.23
N GLN A 222 -18.96 -43.87 0.66
CA GLN A 222 -19.33 -45.28 0.45
C GLN A 222 -18.16 -46.07 -0.14
N ARG A 223 -17.44 -46.79 0.73
CA ARG A 223 -16.75 -48.05 0.41
C ARG A 223 -16.43 -48.78 1.70
N THR A 224 -17.41 -49.51 2.21
CA THR A 224 -17.16 -50.67 3.07
C THR A 224 -18.25 -51.69 2.80
N LEU A 225 -17.94 -52.61 1.90
CA LEU A 225 -18.36 -54.02 1.94
C LEU A 225 -17.13 -54.84 1.53
#